data_AF-A0A4V1M5Z1-F1
#
_entry.id   AF-A0A4V1M5Z1-F1
#
_cell.length_a   1.000
_cell.length_b   1.000
_cell.length_c   1.000
_cell.angle_alpha   90.00
_cell.angle_beta   90.00
_cell.angle_gamma   90.00
#
_symmetry.space_group_name_H-M   'P 1'
#
loop_
_entity.id
_entity.type
_entity.pdbx_description
1 polymer ?
#
loop_
_entity_poly.entity_id
_entity_poly.type
_entity_poly.pdbx_seq_one_letter_code
_entity_poly.pdbx_strand_id
1 'polypeptide(L)'
;MDESLQELENELKRLTPRAPSAALMQVIERELGPAATTPASAPARRYTAAHSWQSWKWASWSLAGAAAALLVAFLLWDRPPAVAPESPGVANTASTSLKPVVAATNRYEPVHASSVLYDLHESEPTLLPDRTEGREVRYRYVDTYTWKNPNTNASVRWSVPRDEVRLVRASFD
;
A
#
# COMPACT_ATOMS: atom_id res chain seq x y z
N MET A 1 5.70 34.31 5.95
CA MET A 1 6.57 33.28 6.54
C MET A 1 6.55 33.50 8.02
N ASP A 2 6.21 32.46 8.78
CA ASP A 2 5.99 32.56 10.23
C ASP A 2 7.31 32.83 10.95
N GLU A 3 7.33 33.85 11.80
CA GLU A 3 8.53 34.31 12.52
C GLU A 3 9.20 33.19 13.32
N SER A 4 8.42 32.19 13.76
CA SER A 4 8.89 30.99 14.46
C SER A 4 9.78 30.07 13.60
N LEU A 5 9.54 30.00 12.29
CA LEU A 5 10.39 29.20 11.39
C LEU A 5 11.72 29.89 11.13
N GLN A 6 11.70 31.23 11.06
CA GLN A 6 12.91 32.04 10.88
C GLN A 6 13.82 31.95 12.11
N GLU A 7 13.22 31.90 13.31
CA GLU A 7 13.93 31.72 14.58
C GLU A 7 14.61 30.33 14.65
N LEU A 8 13.89 29.27 14.29
CA LEU A 8 14.45 27.91 14.21
C LEU A 8 15.59 27.79 13.19
N GLU A 9 15.46 28.42 12.02
CA GLU A 9 16.51 28.42 11.01
C GLU A 9 17.78 29.12 11.53
N ASN A 10 17.61 30.24 12.23
CA ASN A 10 18.73 30.95 12.85
C ASN A 10 19.38 30.15 13.98
N GLU A 11 18.59 29.42 14.76
CA GLU A 11 19.10 28.52 15.79
C GLU A 11 19.88 27.35 15.19
N LEU A 12 19.35 26.71 14.15
CA LEU A 12 20.04 25.63 13.44
C LEU A 12 21.34 26.10 12.79
N LYS A 13 21.38 27.30 12.21
CA LYS A 13 22.60 27.89 11.64
C LYS A 13 23.67 28.19 12.70
N ARG A 14 23.28 28.41 13.95
CA ARG A 14 24.21 28.61 15.07
C ARG A 14 24.80 27.31 15.61
N LEU A 15 24.10 26.19 15.41
CA LEU A 15 24.60 24.88 15.83
C LEU A 15 25.62 24.37 14.81
N THR A 16 26.87 24.18 15.24
CA THR A 16 27.86 23.47 14.44
C THR A 16 27.66 21.96 14.59
N PRO A 17 27.54 21.20 13.49
CA PRO A 17 27.44 19.76 13.57
C PRO A 17 28.71 19.18 14.20
N ARG A 18 28.52 18.21 15.10
CA ARG A 18 29.63 17.48 15.69
C ARG A 18 30.33 16.67 14.60
N ALA A 19 31.66 16.78 14.52
CA ALA A 19 32.43 15.99 13.58
C ALA A 19 32.19 14.48 13.82
N PRO A 20 32.03 13.68 12.75
CA PRO A 20 31.91 12.23 12.87
C PRO A 20 33.17 11.63 13.51
N SER A 21 33.02 10.49 14.18
CA SER A 21 34.17 9.81 14.77
C SER A 21 35.12 9.32 13.67
N ALA A 22 36.43 9.33 13.96
CA ALA A 22 37.44 8.83 13.03
C ALA A 22 37.18 7.36 12.62
N ALA A 23 36.65 6.55 13.55
CA ALA A 23 36.28 5.16 13.27
C ALA A 23 35.16 5.05 12.22
N LEU A 24 34.13 5.91 12.28
CA LEU A 24 33.06 5.94 11.28
C LEU A 24 33.60 6.38 9.91
N MET A 25 34.44 7.41 9.88
CA MET A 25 35.07 7.87 8.63
C MET A 25 35.95 6.79 7.99
N GLN A 26 36.69 6.01 8.79
CA GLN A 26 37.49 4.88 8.28
C GLN A 26 36.63 3.76 7.68
N VAL A 27 35.44 3.49 8.24
CA VAL A 27 34.50 2.52 7.66
C VAL A 27 33.95 3.03 6.33
N ILE A 28 33.54 4.30 6.28
CA ILE A 28 33.03 4.94 5.07
C ILE A 28 34.09 4.93 3.96
N GLU A 29 35.33 5.34 4.27
CA GLU A 29 36.45 5.32 3.32
C GLU A 29 36.81 3.91 2.87
N ARG A 30 36.65 2.90 3.72
CA ARG A 30 36.86 1.49 3.35
C ARG A 30 35.80 0.98 2.38
N GLU A 31 34.54 1.34 2.58
CA GLU A 31 33.41 0.89 1.74
C GLU A 31 33.30 1.69 0.43
N LEU A 32 33.63 2.99 0.44
CA LEU A 32 33.42 3.92 -0.67
C LEU A 32 34.71 4.42 -1.32
N GLY A 33 35.88 4.06 -0.79
CA GLY A 33 37.16 4.50 -1.31
C GLY A 33 37.49 3.89 -2.68
N PRO A 34 38.40 4.51 -3.46
CA PRO A 34 38.77 4.06 -4.81
C PRO A 34 39.46 2.69 -4.84
N ALA A 35 39.85 2.17 -3.67
CA ALA A 35 40.37 0.81 -3.48
C ALA A 35 39.27 -0.25 -3.24
N ALA A 36 37.99 0.14 -3.28
CA ALA A 36 36.88 -0.77 -3.57
C ALA A 36 36.94 -1.23 -5.04
N THR A 37 38.12 -1.67 -5.47
CA THR A 37 38.30 -2.56 -6.59
C THR A 37 37.52 -3.81 -6.22
N THR A 38 36.38 -3.97 -6.88
CA THR A 38 35.60 -5.20 -7.01
C THR A 38 36.43 -6.43 -6.62
N PRO A 39 36.20 -7.07 -5.46
CA PRO A 39 36.71 -8.41 -5.27
C PRO A 39 35.99 -9.29 -6.30
N ALA A 40 36.69 -9.56 -7.39
CA ALA A 40 36.43 -10.73 -8.19
C ALA A 40 36.41 -11.93 -7.22
N SER A 41 35.28 -12.63 -7.19
CA SER A 41 35.07 -13.86 -6.42
C SER A 41 34.78 -13.70 -4.92
N ALA A 42 33.66 -13.04 -4.59
CA ALA A 42 32.75 -13.63 -3.61
C ALA A 42 31.63 -14.33 -4.40
N PRO A 43 31.15 -15.53 -4.03
CA PRO A 43 29.96 -16.08 -4.66
C PRO A 43 28.86 -15.05 -4.41
N ALA A 44 28.44 -14.38 -5.49
CA ALA A 44 27.35 -13.43 -5.46
C ALA A 44 26.23 -14.07 -4.64
N ARG A 45 25.96 -13.51 -3.46
CA ARG A 45 24.75 -13.83 -2.73
C ARG A 45 23.66 -13.38 -3.69
N ARG A 46 23.16 -14.34 -4.47
CA ARG A 46 22.11 -14.14 -5.46
C ARG A 46 20.92 -13.69 -4.63
N TYR A 47 20.78 -12.37 -4.47
CA TYR A 47 19.48 -11.78 -4.35
C TYR A 47 18.84 -12.09 -5.69
N THR A 48 18.19 -13.24 -5.75
CA THR A 48 17.22 -13.54 -6.79
C THR A 48 16.21 -12.41 -6.67
N ALA A 49 16.38 -11.41 -7.54
CA ALA A 49 15.32 -10.48 -7.86
C ALA A 49 14.08 -11.35 -8.07
N ALA A 50 13.09 -11.20 -7.21
CA ALA A 50 11.84 -11.94 -7.26
C ALA A 50 10.96 -11.46 -8.43
N HIS A 51 11.57 -11.35 -9.61
CA HIS A 51 10.93 -11.09 -10.90
C HIS A 51 10.68 -12.39 -11.66
N SER A 52 10.79 -13.57 -11.02
CA SER A 52 10.24 -14.79 -11.60
C SER A 52 8.73 -14.80 -11.41
N TRP A 53 8.02 -14.22 -12.39
CA TRP A 53 6.58 -14.46 -12.66
C TRP A 53 6.22 -15.96 -12.80
N GLN A 54 7.19 -16.86 -12.71
CA GLN A 54 7.03 -18.32 -12.68
C GLN A 54 7.14 -18.89 -11.26
N SER A 55 6.68 -18.16 -10.23
CA SER A 55 6.52 -18.76 -8.91
C SER A 55 5.42 -19.82 -8.98
N TRP A 56 5.84 -21.08 -8.94
CA TRP A 56 5.05 -22.33 -8.94
C TRP A 56 3.88 -22.34 -7.94
N LYS A 57 3.82 -21.38 -7.01
CA LYS A 57 2.77 -21.27 -5.98
C LYS A 57 1.40 -20.82 -6.52
N TRP A 58 1.31 -20.34 -7.76
CA TRP A 58 0.05 -19.83 -8.32
C TRP A 58 -0.65 -20.89 -9.20
N ALA A 59 0.09 -21.91 -9.66
CA ALA A 59 -0.47 -23.04 -10.40
C ALA A 59 -1.41 -23.90 -9.52
N SER A 60 -1.29 -23.84 -8.19
CA SER A 60 -2.18 -24.54 -7.26
C SER A 60 -3.51 -23.82 -7.00
N TRP A 61 -3.66 -22.53 -7.36
CA TRP A 61 -4.93 -21.82 -7.21
C TRP A 61 -5.94 -22.16 -8.30
N SER A 62 -5.49 -22.51 -9.51
CA SER A 62 -6.39 -22.95 -10.58
C SER A 62 -7.13 -24.24 -10.23
N LEU A 63 -6.49 -25.16 -9.49
CA LEU A 63 -7.11 -26.42 -9.07
C LEU A 63 -8.11 -26.24 -7.92
N ALA A 64 -7.87 -25.27 -7.02
CA ALA A 64 -8.82 -24.92 -5.95
C ALA A 64 -10.09 -24.23 -6.48
N GLY A 65 -9.97 -23.40 -7.53
CA GLY A 65 -11.12 -22.73 -8.16
C GLY A 65 -12.09 -23.70 -8.83
N ALA A 66 -11.59 -24.75 -9.48
CA ALA A 66 -12.43 -25.74 -10.16
C ALA A 66 -13.32 -26.54 -9.19
N ALA A 67 -12.81 -26.88 -8.00
CA ALA A 67 -13.59 -27.60 -6.97
C ALA A 67 -14.73 -26.75 -6.39
N ALA A 68 -14.49 -25.45 -6.18
CA ALA A 68 -15.51 -24.53 -5.69
C ALA A 68 -16.65 -24.31 -6.72
N ALA A 69 -16.32 -24.23 -8.01
CA ALA A 69 -17.31 -24.09 -9.08
C ALA A 69 -18.24 -25.33 -9.19
N LEU A 70 -17.69 -26.53 -9.03
CA LEU A 70 -18.50 -27.77 -9.03
C LEU A 70 -19.43 -27.86 -7.81
N LEU A 71 -18.98 -27.43 -6.62
CA LEU A 71 -19.84 -27.36 -5.43
C LEU A 71 -20.99 -26.36 -5.60
N VAL A 72 -20.74 -25.19 -6.17
CA VAL A 72 -21.79 -24.20 -6.46
C VAL A 72 -22.75 -24.73 -7.53
N ALA A 73 -22.24 -25.36 -8.60
CA ALA A 73 -23.09 -25.96 -9.62
C ALA A 73 -24.00 -27.06 -9.06
N PHE A 74 -23.51 -27.89 -8.15
CA PHE A 74 -24.30 -28.93 -7.48
C PHE A 74 -25.39 -28.33 -6.57
N LEU A 75 -25.06 -27.28 -5.80
CA LEU A 75 -26.01 -26.56 -4.94
C LEU A 75 -27.10 -25.80 -5.72
N LEU A 76 -26.84 -25.41 -6.97
CA LEU A 76 -27.87 -24.81 -7.84
C LEU A 76 -28.74 -25.87 -8.54
N TRP A 77 -28.24 -27.09 -8.74
CA TRP A 77 -28.99 -28.18 -9.38
C TRP A 77 -30.10 -28.72 -8.46
N ASP A 78 -29.85 -28.79 -7.15
CA ASP A 78 -30.81 -29.27 -6.15
C ASP A 78 -31.79 -28.21 -5.65
N ARG A 79 -31.97 -27.07 -6.36
CA ARG A 79 -33.02 -26.10 -5.98
C ARG A 79 -34.38 -26.58 -6.47
N PRO A 80 -35.30 -27.00 -5.58
CA PRO A 80 -36.70 -27.15 -5.96
C PRO A 80 -37.26 -25.77 -6.36
N PRO A 81 -38.16 -25.69 -7.36
CA PRO A 81 -38.74 -24.42 -7.77
C PRO A 81 -39.47 -23.78 -6.58
N ALA A 82 -39.07 -22.57 -6.23
CA ALA A 82 -39.72 -21.77 -5.21
C ALA A 82 -41.16 -21.48 -5.67
N VAL A 83 -42.11 -22.13 -5.00
CA VAL A 83 -43.53 -21.77 -5.04
C VAL A 83 -43.63 -20.33 -4.54
N ALA A 84 -44.11 -19.44 -5.40
CA ALA A 84 -44.44 -18.07 -5.02
C ALA A 84 -45.69 -18.08 -4.13
N PRO A 85 -45.71 -17.29 -3.05
CA PRO A 85 -46.94 -16.73 -2.53
C PRO A 85 -46.89 -15.20 -2.57
N GLU A 86 -47.67 -14.67 -3.50
CA GLU A 86 -48.61 -13.56 -3.32
C GLU A 86 -48.39 -12.63 -2.11
N SER A 87 -48.09 -11.36 -2.38
CA SER A 87 -48.32 -10.28 -1.42
C SER A 87 -49.81 -10.08 -1.19
N PRO A 88 -50.24 -9.90 0.07
CA PRO A 88 -50.86 -8.61 0.37
C PRO A 88 -50.59 -8.11 1.81
N GLY A 89 -50.73 -6.80 2.01
CA GLY A 89 -51.30 -6.28 3.25
C GLY A 89 -50.37 -5.49 4.17
N VAL A 90 -50.61 -4.18 4.20
CA VAL A 90 -50.08 -3.18 5.14
C VAL A 90 -50.48 -3.51 6.58
N ALA A 91 -49.54 -3.41 7.53
CA ALA A 91 -49.85 -3.14 8.94
C ALA A 91 -48.70 -2.38 9.62
N ASN A 92 -48.95 -1.10 9.92
CA ASN A 92 -48.17 -0.30 10.86
C ASN A 92 -48.30 -0.89 12.27
N THR A 93 -47.19 -1.30 12.87
CA THR A 93 -47.09 -1.45 14.33
C THR A 93 -45.78 -0.87 14.83
N ALA A 94 -45.94 0.13 15.69
CA ALA A 94 -44.97 0.89 16.46
C ALA A 94 -43.59 0.22 16.69
N SER A 95 -42.54 0.89 16.20
CA SER A 95 -41.17 0.64 16.63
C SER A 95 -40.97 1.24 18.02
N THR A 96 -41.14 0.43 19.07
CA THR A 96 -40.52 0.71 20.37
C THR A 96 -39.01 0.75 20.15
N SER A 97 -38.45 1.96 20.11
CA SER A 97 -37.01 2.18 20.05
C SER A 97 -36.39 1.71 21.35
N LEU A 98 -36.02 0.44 21.42
CA LEU A 98 -35.08 -0.07 22.43
C LEU A 98 -33.77 0.70 22.24
N LYS A 99 -33.50 1.64 23.13
CA LYS A 99 -32.20 2.31 23.24
C LYS A 99 -31.16 1.20 23.40
N PRO A 100 -30.23 0.99 22.45
CA PRO A 100 -29.23 -0.04 22.64
C PRO A 100 -28.38 0.37 23.83
N VAL A 101 -28.29 -0.52 24.82
CA VAL A 101 -27.24 -0.45 25.84
C VAL A 101 -25.93 -0.51 25.06
N VAL A 102 -25.29 0.65 24.93
CA VAL A 102 -23.97 0.76 24.32
C VAL A 102 -23.01 0.12 25.32
N ALA A 103 -22.78 -1.18 25.16
CA ALA A 103 -21.58 -1.82 25.67
C ALA A 103 -20.42 -0.96 25.16
N ALA A 104 -19.62 -0.40 26.08
CA ALA A 104 -18.50 0.49 25.77
C ALA A 104 -17.61 -0.20 24.75
N THR A 105 -17.84 0.12 23.49
CA THR A 105 -17.16 -0.51 22.37
C THR A 105 -15.82 0.17 22.33
N ASN A 106 -14.73 -0.59 22.39
CA ASN A 106 -13.38 -0.08 22.29
C ASN A 106 -13.15 0.42 20.85
N ARG A 107 -13.82 1.52 20.48
CA ARG A 107 -13.97 2.01 19.12
C ARG A 107 -12.83 2.98 18.84
N TYR A 108 -12.00 2.59 17.88
CA TYR A 108 -10.96 3.44 17.33
C TYR A 108 -11.58 4.36 16.28
N GLU A 109 -11.22 5.65 16.34
CA GLU A 109 -11.68 6.67 15.40
C GLU A 109 -10.52 7.09 14.50
N PRO A 110 -10.75 7.32 13.19
CA PRO A 110 -9.72 7.80 12.29
C PRO A 110 -9.35 9.23 12.63
N VAL A 111 -8.06 9.52 12.81
CA VAL A 111 -7.55 10.84 13.18
C VAL A 111 -6.67 11.45 12.09
N HIS A 112 -5.91 10.62 11.38
CA HIS A 112 -5.01 11.11 10.34
C HIS A 112 -4.92 10.12 9.19
N ALA A 113 -4.86 10.65 7.97
CA ALA A 113 -4.55 9.92 6.76
C ALA A 113 -3.57 10.75 5.93
N SER A 114 -2.49 10.13 5.48
CA SER A 114 -1.51 10.75 4.60
C SER A 114 -1.10 9.78 3.50
N SER A 115 -0.76 10.33 2.33
CA SER A 115 -0.28 9.60 1.17
C SER A 115 0.99 10.30 0.70
N VAL A 116 2.15 9.66 0.89
CA VAL A 116 3.44 10.24 0.54
C VAL A 116 3.95 9.59 -0.74
N LEU A 117 4.07 10.38 -1.81
CA LEU A 117 4.79 9.96 -3.01
C LEU A 117 6.28 9.87 -2.67
N TYR A 118 6.86 8.68 -2.76
CA TYR A 118 8.28 8.48 -2.44
C TYR A 118 9.12 8.15 -3.67
N ASP A 119 8.49 7.73 -4.77
CA ASP A 119 9.18 7.40 -6.02
C ASP A 119 8.27 7.69 -7.22
N LEU A 120 8.91 8.15 -8.30
CA LEU A 120 8.30 8.42 -9.59
C LEU A 120 9.23 7.85 -10.66
N HIS A 121 8.75 6.87 -11.40
CA HIS A 121 9.51 6.24 -12.47
C HIS A 121 8.78 6.43 -13.80
N GLU A 122 9.44 7.08 -14.75
CA GLU A 122 8.99 7.15 -16.13
C GLU A 122 9.72 6.07 -16.94
N SER A 123 8.95 5.22 -17.60
CA SER A 123 9.48 4.21 -18.52
C SER A 123 9.76 4.82 -19.90
N GLU A 124 10.62 4.13 -20.66
CA GLU A 124 10.91 4.48 -22.04
C GLU A 124 9.64 4.49 -22.91
N PRO A 125 9.65 5.27 -24.01
CA PRO A 125 8.57 5.28 -24.98
C PRO A 125 8.19 3.86 -25.41
N THR A 126 6.91 3.52 -25.23
CA THR A 126 6.33 2.22 -25.52
C THR A 126 5.09 2.42 -26.40
N LEU A 127 4.85 1.48 -27.32
CA LEU A 127 3.63 1.45 -28.11
C LEU A 127 2.43 1.08 -27.21
N LEU A 128 1.45 1.98 -27.15
CA LEU A 128 0.19 1.74 -26.45
C LEU A 128 -0.68 0.72 -27.23
N PRO A 129 -1.72 0.14 -26.59
CA PRO A 129 -2.65 -0.78 -27.26
C PRO A 129 -3.35 -0.21 -28.51
N ASP A 130 -3.46 1.13 -28.59
CA ASP A 130 -4.02 1.86 -29.72
C ASP A 130 -3.00 2.19 -30.83
N ARG A 131 -1.78 1.62 -30.74
CA ARG A 131 -0.63 1.87 -31.64
C ARG A 131 -0.12 3.31 -31.63
N THR A 132 -0.49 4.11 -30.65
CA THR A 132 0.15 5.41 -30.42
C THR A 132 1.40 5.25 -29.57
N GLU A 133 2.37 6.15 -29.74
CA GLU A 133 3.50 6.23 -28.84
C GLU A 133 3.06 6.85 -27.51
N GLY A 134 3.57 6.31 -26.42
CA GLY A 134 3.39 6.91 -25.10
C GLY A 134 4.37 6.30 -24.10
N ARG A 135 4.17 6.59 -22.82
CA ARG A 135 5.06 6.15 -21.75
C ARG A 135 4.26 5.66 -20.56
N GLU A 136 4.78 4.64 -19.90
CA GLU A 136 4.28 4.20 -18.60
C GLU A 136 4.91 5.09 -17.51
N VAL A 137 4.08 5.71 -16.69
CA VAL A 137 4.50 6.49 -15.52
C VAL A 137 4.03 5.74 -14.28
N ARG A 138 4.96 5.34 -13.43
CA ARG A 138 4.69 4.63 -12.18
C ARG A 138 4.96 5.54 -10.99
N TYR A 139 3.91 5.83 -10.26
CA TYR A 139 3.95 6.55 -8.98
C TYR A 139 3.94 5.54 -7.86
N ARG A 140 4.83 5.68 -6.87
CA ARG A 140 4.81 4.83 -5.67
C ARG A 140 4.59 5.67 -4.43
N TYR A 141 3.60 5.25 -3.65
CA TYR A 141 3.13 5.93 -2.46
C TYR A 141 3.30 5.06 -1.21
N VAL A 142 3.44 5.71 -0.07
CA VAL A 142 3.18 5.11 1.24
C VAL A 142 1.96 5.80 1.83
N ASP A 143 0.86 5.07 1.91
CA ASP A 143 -0.35 5.52 2.59
C ASP A 143 -0.21 5.21 4.07
N THR A 144 -0.42 6.19 4.94
CA THR A 144 -0.41 6.02 6.39
C THR A 144 -1.72 6.48 7.00
N TYR A 145 -2.37 5.58 7.69
CA TYR A 145 -3.62 5.81 8.40
C TYR A 145 -3.36 5.69 9.90
N THR A 146 -3.89 6.63 10.68
CA THR A 146 -3.79 6.64 12.13
C THR A 146 -5.18 6.70 12.73
N TRP A 147 -5.48 5.74 13.59
CA TRP A 147 -6.67 5.73 14.43
C TRP A 147 -6.29 5.93 15.88
N LYS A 148 -7.19 6.55 16.63
CA LYS A 148 -7.02 6.82 18.05
C LYS A 148 -8.25 6.37 18.82
N ASN A 149 -8.02 5.83 19.99
CA ASN A 149 -9.06 5.55 20.95
C ASN A 149 -9.22 6.79 21.87
N PRO A 150 -10.38 7.46 21.88
CA PRO A 150 -10.56 8.65 22.70
C PRO A 150 -10.59 8.34 24.21
N ASN A 151 -11.00 7.12 24.58
CA ASN A 151 -11.17 6.73 25.98
C ASN A 151 -9.86 6.28 26.62
N THR A 152 -9.00 5.57 25.87
CA THR A 152 -7.74 5.02 26.38
C THR A 152 -6.50 5.78 25.92
N ASN A 153 -6.66 6.74 25.01
CA ASN A 153 -5.58 7.47 24.35
C ASN A 153 -4.61 6.57 23.55
N ALA A 154 -4.95 5.28 23.36
CA ALA A 154 -4.18 4.36 22.53
C ALA A 154 -4.28 4.76 21.05
N SER A 155 -3.22 4.54 20.27
CA SER A 155 -3.20 4.80 18.84
C SER A 155 -2.77 3.57 18.05
N VAL A 156 -3.32 3.44 16.85
CA VAL A 156 -2.97 2.42 15.86
C VAL A 156 -2.55 3.15 14.61
N ARG A 157 -1.38 2.81 14.06
CA ARG A 157 -0.89 3.31 12.79
C ARG A 157 -0.75 2.15 11.82
N TRP A 158 -1.31 2.29 10.63
CA TRP A 158 -1.18 1.33 9.55
C TRP A 158 -0.59 2.02 8.33
N SER A 159 0.53 1.49 7.83
CA SER A 159 1.19 1.97 6.63
C SER A 159 1.11 0.93 5.53
N VAL A 160 0.68 1.33 4.33
CA VAL A 160 0.46 0.48 3.17
C VAL A 160 1.19 1.07 1.97
N PRO A 161 2.12 0.32 1.32
CA PRO A 161 2.69 0.74 0.05
C PRO A 161 1.65 0.60 -1.07
N ARG A 162 1.57 1.60 -1.97
CA ARG A 162 0.65 1.64 -3.11
C ARG A 162 1.39 2.05 -4.38
N ASP A 163 1.25 1.27 -5.44
CA ASP A 163 1.76 1.60 -6.77
C ASP A 163 0.60 2.04 -7.67
N GLU A 164 0.73 3.20 -8.32
CA GLU A 164 -0.18 3.66 -9.37
C GLU A 164 0.56 3.70 -10.71
N VAL A 165 0.05 2.97 -11.69
CA VAL A 165 0.61 2.93 -13.04
C VAL A 165 -0.33 3.68 -13.99
N ARG A 166 0.20 4.67 -14.70
CA ARG A 166 -0.53 5.47 -15.69
C ARG A 166 0.15 5.37 -17.05
N LEU A 167 -0.66 5.24 -18.10
CA LEU A 167 -0.20 5.30 -19.48
C LEU A 167 -0.44 6.72 -19.99
N VAL A 168 0.63 7.43 -20.31
CA VAL A 168 0.59 8.81 -20.81
C VAL A 168 0.95 8.80 -22.28
N ARG A 169 0.06 9.30 -23.16
CA ARG A 169 0.36 9.44 -24.58
C ARG A 169 1.48 10.45 -24.80
N ALA A 170 2.32 10.23 -25.81
CA ALA A 170 3.17 11.29 -26.31
C ALA A 170 2.25 12.39 -26.85
N SER A 171 2.45 13.64 -26.42
CA SER A 171 1.73 14.76 -27.00
C SER A 171 2.04 14.81 -28.49
N PHE A 172 0.99 14.94 -29.32
CA PHE A 172 1.17 15.49 -30.65
C PHE A 172 1.23 17.00 -30.46
N ASP A 173 2.38 17.62 -30.76
CA ASP A 173 2.53 19.07 -30.81
C ASP A 173 1.52 19.72 -31.78
#